data_AF-A0A3D5RQJ5-F1
#
_entry.id   AF-A0A3D5RQJ5-F1
#
_cell.length_a   1.000
_cell.length_b   1.000
_cell.length_c   1.000
_cell.angle_alpha   90.00
_cell.angle_beta   90.00
_cell.angle_gamma   90.00
#
_symmetry.space_group_name_H-M   'P 1'
#
loop_
_entity.id
_entity.type
_entity.pdbx_description
1 polymer ?
#
loop_
_entity_poly.entity_id
_entity_poly.type
_entity_poly.pdbx_seq_one_letter_code
_entity_poly.pdbx_strand_id
1 'polypeptide(L)'
;MFADWSERIENGAVPSQPPRPSGIERNIVITLWDWASEHFVHDEATSDKRDPTVNAYGPVYGVDSLAANLAILDPISHATEIVPIPNMEGTGQLMNTLSVHNPMLDQKGRVWMTMLGGEGASWEVCEDPKNKYANYYPNPNPAETTRRISMYDPETKEIKVIPVCFGTHHINWMYDDDNTVVFSGDTQAVGWLNTRVWDETKDAEKSIGWCPFVIDTNGDGKIDSNRENWNKPDGINVVQGDAKKDTRISGFPYGLNINPLDNSIWYAKHSPSIPSGLVRIERGVNAPETCMTEYWEPPKNDDGTYAAYNARGVDMDSNGIAWVAFGSGQLGKFDRSMCKIKNGPRALGQQCPEGWTFYDTPGPKVTGQEDGSADWHYLTWVDLHNIIGLGHNVPILPGSNSDSLLAFLPDKEEWVVLRIPYPMGFYARGLDGRIDDAKAGWKGRGLWSNYAEVPLWHQEDGFGAYSKMVQFQIRPEPLAH
;
A
#
# COMPACT_ATOMS: atom_id res chain seq x y z
N MET A 1 -25.53 -2.97 19.44
CA MET A 1 -24.43 -2.00 19.50
C MET A 1 -24.74 -0.77 18.66
N PHE A 2 -24.69 -0.83 17.32
CA PHE A 2 -24.92 0.35 16.48
C PHE A 2 -26.28 1.03 16.70
N ALA A 3 -27.37 0.27 16.88
CA ALA A 3 -28.68 0.84 17.17
C ALA A 3 -28.72 1.64 18.49
N ASP A 4 -28.17 1.08 19.58
CA ASP A 4 -28.04 1.76 20.89
C ASP A 4 -27.14 3.00 20.79
N TRP A 5 -26.00 2.87 20.09
CA TRP A 5 -25.11 4.00 19.87
C TRP A 5 -25.81 5.14 19.12
N SER A 6 -26.50 4.85 18.02
CA SER A 6 -27.27 5.83 17.25
C SER A 6 -28.36 6.49 18.10
N GLU A 7 -29.12 5.72 18.89
CA GLU A 7 -30.15 6.25 19.79
C GLU A 7 -29.55 7.16 20.87
N ARG A 8 -28.36 6.83 21.40
CA ARG A 8 -27.65 7.70 22.36
C ARG A 8 -27.22 9.01 21.73
N ILE A 9 -26.66 8.98 20.52
CA ILE A 9 -26.28 10.19 19.78
C ILE A 9 -27.52 11.04 19.47
N GLU A 10 -28.62 10.43 19.02
CA GLU A 10 -29.91 11.12 18.80
C GLU A 10 -30.42 11.79 20.08
N ASN A 11 -30.25 11.14 21.23
CA ASN A 11 -30.58 11.68 22.55
C ASN A 11 -29.53 12.68 23.10
N GLY A 12 -28.55 13.11 22.29
CA GLY A 12 -27.59 14.17 22.63
C GLY A 12 -26.31 13.70 23.32
N ALA A 13 -25.99 12.41 23.30
CA ALA A 13 -24.68 11.94 23.73
C ALA A 13 -23.59 12.51 22.80
N VAL A 14 -22.50 12.99 23.39
CA VAL A 14 -21.31 13.47 22.66
C VAL A 14 -20.08 12.67 23.08
N PRO A 15 -19.08 12.50 22.19
CA PRO A 15 -17.82 11.89 22.56
C PRO A 15 -17.09 12.72 23.64
N SER A 16 -16.20 12.09 24.39
CA SER A 16 -15.32 12.81 25.31
C SER A 16 -14.42 13.78 24.56
N GLN A 17 -14.12 14.94 25.17
CA GLN A 17 -13.21 15.91 24.58
C GLN A 17 -11.84 15.27 24.32
N PRO A 18 -11.28 15.37 23.10
CA PRO A 18 -9.96 14.82 22.81
C PRO A 18 -8.86 15.56 23.60
N PRO A 19 -7.75 14.89 23.95
CA PRO A 19 -6.62 15.53 24.60
C PRO A 19 -6.03 16.63 23.70
N ARG A 20 -5.52 17.70 24.32
CA ARG A 20 -4.80 18.74 23.59
C ARG A 20 -3.41 18.23 23.16
N PRO A 21 -2.88 18.69 22.01
CA PRO A 21 -1.52 18.37 21.60
C PRO A 21 -0.51 18.68 22.69
N SER A 22 0.44 17.77 22.87
CA SER A 22 1.49 17.90 23.88
C SER A 22 2.88 17.62 23.28
N GLY A 23 3.94 17.93 24.01
CA GLY A 23 5.31 17.70 23.51
C GLY A 23 5.55 18.27 22.11
N ILE A 24 6.04 17.41 21.20
CA ILE A 24 6.36 17.74 19.80
C ILE A 24 5.14 17.92 18.90
N GLU A 25 3.97 17.41 19.29
CA GLU A 25 2.71 17.60 18.53
C GLU A 25 2.32 19.08 18.45
N ARG A 26 2.80 19.91 19.39
CA ARG A 26 2.61 21.37 19.37
C ARG A 26 3.40 22.09 18.28
N ASN A 27 4.33 21.40 17.63
CA ASN A 27 5.23 21.96 16.62
C ASN A 27 4.79 21.65 15.19
N ILE A 28 3.66 20.96 15.01
CA ILE A 28 3.15 20.58 13.69
C ILE A 28 2.72 21.84 12.92
N VAL A 29 3.14 21.90 11.67
CA VAL A 29 2.67 22.87 10.67
C VAL A 29 1.90 22.10 9.62
N ILE A 30 0.72 22.63 9.28
CA ILE A 30 -0.17 22.03 8.30
C ILE A 30 -0.40 23.05 7.21
N THR A 31 -0.13 22.65 5.98
CA THR A 31 -0.50 23.40 4.78
C THR A 31 -1.52 22.57 4.02
N LEU A 32 -2.63 23.19 3.62
CA LEU A 32 -3.69 22.53 2.84
C LEU A 32 -3.88 23.25 1.52
N TRP A 33 -4.12 22.46 0.47
CA TRP A 33 -4.53 22.94 -0.84
C TRP A 33 -5.83 22.27 -1.23
N ASP A 34 -6.77 23.03 -1.74
CA ASP A 34 -7.87 22.46 -2.52
C ASP A 34 -7.31 22.00 -3.87
N TRP A 35 -7.65 20.78 -4.27
CA TRP A 35 -7.22 20.21 -5.55
C TRP A 35 -8.27 19.27 -6.12
N ALA A 36 -8.10 18.91 -7.39
CA ALA A 36 -8.95 17.96 -8.09
C ALA A 36 -10.46 18.31 -8.12
N SER A 37 -10.85 19.57 -7.89
CA SER A 37 -12.26 20.00 -7.88
C SER A 37 -13.14 19.10 -7.00
N GLU A 38 -14.34 18.72 -7.44
CA GLU A 38 -15.27 17.83 -6.72
C GLU A 38 -14.96 16.33 -6.94
N HIS A 39 -13.72 15.98 -7.31
CA HIS A 39 -13.33 14.59 -7.58
C HIS A 39 -12.74 13.92 -6.34
N PHE A 40 -13.08 12.64 -6.14
CA PHE A 40 -12.49 11.80 -5.11
C PHE A 40 -11.08 11.36 -5.54
N VAL A 41 -10.06 11.91 -4.87
CA VAL A 41 -8.68 11.44 -5.04
C VAL A 41 -8.39 10.31 -4.07
N HIS A 42 -8.08 9.14 -4.62
CA HIS A 42 -7.96 7.91 -3.85
C HIS A 42 -6.64 7.78 -3.10
N ASP A 43 -5.51 8.05 -3.78
CA ASP A 43 -4.16 8.09 -3.25
C ASP A 43 -3.36 9.20 -3.97
N GLU A 44 -2.22 9.56 -3.39
CA GLU A 44 -1.26 10.53 -3.90
C GLU A 44 0.19 10.01 -3.97
N ALA A 45 1.02 10.72 -4.73
CA ALA A 45 2.46 10.53 -4.76
C ALA A 45 3.18 11.87 -4.94
N THR A 46 4.33 12.00 -4.27
CA THR A 46 5.12 13.23 -4.21
C THR A 46 6.59 13.01 -4.52
N SER A 47 7.14 11.83 -4.27
CA SER A 47 8.53 11.48 -4.56
C SER A 47 8.69 9.97 -4.84
N ASP A 48 9.90 9.57 -5.23
CA ASP A 48 10.29 8.17 -5.15
C ASP A 48 10.67 7.85 -3.70
N LYS A 49 9.93 6.96 -3.05
CA LYS A 49 10.19 6.59 -1.65
C LYS A 49 11.62 6.12 -1.37
N ARG A 50 12.31 5.57 -2.38
CA ARG A 50 13.70 5.10 -2.27
C ARG A 50 14.67 6.27 -2.15
N ASP A 51 14.34 7.41 -2.77
CA ASP A 51 15.07 8.67 -2.71
C ASP A 51 14.08 9.85 -2.63
N PRO A 52 13.77 10.35 -1.42
CA PRO A 52 12.74 11.36 -1.23
C PRO A 52 13.13 12.75 -1.76
N THR A 53 14.31 12.91 -2.34
CA THR A 53 14.72 14.15 -3.04
C THR A 53 14.27 14.19 -4.49
N VAL A 54 13.83 13.06 -5.05
CA VAL A 54 13.20 13.02 -6.36
C VAL A 54 11.95 13.91 -6.34
N ASN A 55 11.75 14.67 -7.42
CA ASN A 55 10.64 15.61 -7.56
C ASN A 55 10.62 16.74 -6.51
N ALA A 56 11.78 17.10 -5.94
CA ALA A 56 11.94 18.27 -5.07
C ALA A 56 11.34 19.54 -5.69
N TYR A 57 10.51 20.23 -4.92
CA TYR A 57 9.69 21.39 -5.30
C TYR A 57 8.72 21.14 -6.48
N GLY A 58 8.58 19.90 -6.92
CA GLY A 58 7.74 19.54 -8.04
C GLY A 58 6.27 19.36 -7.66
N PRO A 59 5.43 19.03 -8.66
CA PRO A 59 4.00 18.79 -8.44
C PRO A 59 3.73 17.58 -7.55
N VAL A 60 2.57 17.58 -6.92
CA VAL A 60 1.96 16.43 -6.27
C VAL A 60 0.96 15.80 -7.23
N TYR A 61 0.95 14.47 -7.29
CA TYR A 61 0.12 13.71 -8.21
C TYR A 61 -0.89 12.89 -7.42
N GLY A 62 -2.11 12.78 -7.92
CA GLY A 62 -3.15 11.95 -7.32
C GLY A 62 -4.01 11.29 -8.37
N VAL A 63 -4.71 10.22 -8.00
CA VAL A 63 -5.59 9.51 -8.93
C VAL A 63 -7.04 9.63 -8.54
N ASP A 64 -7.84 10.10 -9.48
CA ASP A 64 -9.29 10.10 -9.37
C ASP A 64 -9.81 8.74 -9.83
N SER A 65 -10.11 7.88 -8.85
CA SER A 65 -10.60 6.53 -9.11
C SER A 65 -11.97 6.49 -9.76
N LEU A 66 -12.77 7.56 -9.60
CA LEU A 66 -14.16 7.60 -10.06
C LEU A 66 -14.32 8.14 -11.48
N ALA A 67 -13.43 9.02 -11.95
CA ALA A 67 -13.49 9.49 -13.34
C ALA A 67 -12.22 9.21 -14.15
N ALA A 68 -11.33 8.35 -13.64
CA ALA A 68 -10.13 7.90 -14.33
C ALA A 68 -9.25 9.06 -14.81
N ASN A 69 -8.91 9.95 -13.88
CA ASN A 69 -8.02 11.08 -14.14
C ASN A 69 -6.77 11.02 -13.27
N LEU A 70 -5.70 11.60 -13.78
CA LEU A 70 -4.55 12.04 -12.99
C LEU A 70 -4.80 13.49 -12.55
N ALA A 71 -4.89 13.72 -11.25
CA ALA A 71 -4.90 15.05 -10.65
C ALA A 71 -3.47 15.50 -10.38
N ILE A 72 -3.17 16.76 -10.67
CA ILE A 72 -1.86 17.37 -10.48
C ILE A 72 -2.05 18.66 -9.70
N LEU A 73 -1.23 18.86 -8.67
CA LEU A 73 -1.15 20.09 -7.88
C LEU A 73 0.29 20.60 -7.91
N ASP A 74 0.51 21.83 -8.40
CA ASP A 74 1.77 22.55 -8.17
C ASP A 74 1.67 23.28 -6.82
N PRO A 75 2.40 22.86 -5.78
CA PRO A 75 2.30 23.47 -4.46
C PRO A 75 2.92 24.87 -4.38
N ILE A 76 3.76 25.25 -5.35
CA ILE A 76 4.43 26.56 -5.41
C ILE A 76 3.54 27.60 -6.08
N SER A 77 2.91 27.26 -7.19
CA SER A 77 2.00 28.16 -7.90
C SER A 77 0.54 28.04 -7.45
N HIS A 78 0.22 27.03 -6.65
CA HIS A 78 -1.15 26.63 -6.27
C HIS A 78 -2.04 26.26 -7.46
N ALA A 79 -1.44 25.92 -8.61
CA ALA A 79 -2.19 25.56 -9.80
C ALA A 79 -2.58 24.08 -9.76
N THR A 80 -3.75 23.77 -10.31
CA THR A 80 -4.25 22.39 -10.41
C THR A 80 -4.56 22.04 -11.86
N GLU A 81 -4.30 20.78 -12.22
CA GLU A 81 -4.55 20.23 -13.55
C GLU A 81 -5.18 18.84 -13.42
N ILE A 82 -6.11 18.53 -14.33
CA ILE A 82 -6.73 17.22 -14.47
C ILE A 82 -6.36 16.68 -15.85
N VAL A 83 -5.71 15.52 -15.87
CA VAL A 83 -5.30 14.84 -17.10
C VAL A 83 -6.10 13.54 -17.23
N PRO A 84 -7.00 13.43 -18.23
CA PRO A 84 -7.74 12.21 -18.49
C PRO A 84 -6.82 11.04 -18.83
N ILE A 85 -7.04 9.88 -18.20
CA ILE A 85 -6.27 8.68 -18.50
C ILE A 85 -6.89 7.97 -19.71
N PRO A 86 -6.10 7.68 -20.76
CA PRO A 86 -6.62 7.10 -21.99
C PRO A 86 -7.11 5.66 -21.81
N ASN A 87 -8.03 5.25 -22.68
CA ASN A 87 -8.38 3.86 -22.92
C ASN A 87 -7.19 3.10 -23.55
N MET A 88 -7.32 1.78 -23.68
CA MET A 88 -6.22 0.92 -24.11
C MET A 88 -5.76 1.20 -25.54
N GLU A 89 -6.68 1.68 -26.38
CA GLU A 89 -6.42 2.07 -27.78
C GLU A 89 -5.78 3.47 -27.91
N GLY A 90 -5.78 4.27 -26.83
CA GLY A 90 -5.34 5.66 -26.87
C GLY A 90 -6.26 6.62 -27.63
N THR A 91 -7.48 6.19 -27.97
CA THR A 91 -8.43 6.91 -28.84
C THR A 91 -9.46 7.74 -28.07
N GLY A 92 -9.54 7.56 -26.75
CA GLY A 92 -10.46 8.28 -25.88
C GLY A 92 -10.14 8.08 -24.40
N GLN A 93 -10.90 8.71 -23.51
CA GLN A 93 -10.78 8.52 -22.07
C GLN A 93 -11.31 7.14 -21.65
N LEU A 94 -10.70 6.58 -20.61
CA LEU A 94 -11.20 5.38 -19.97
C LEU A 94 -12.60 5.63 -19.37
N MET A 95 -13.62 4.90 -19.85
CA MET A 95 -15.02 5.10 -19.46
C MET A 95 -15.45 4.32 -18.21
N ASN A 96 -14.57 3.48 -17.63
CA ASN A 96 -14.87 2.65 -16.47
C ASN A 96 -14.40 3.31 -15.17
N THR A 97 -15.35 3.71 -14.34
CA THR A 97 -15.26 4.64 -13.20
C THR A 97 -14.77 4.00 -11.89
N LEU A 98 -14.07 2.86 -11.92
CA LEU A 98 -13.46 2.23 -10.73
C LEU A 98 -12.14 1.54 -11.09
N SER A 99 -11.29 2.23 -11.84
CA SER A 99 -10.12 1.61 -12.46
C SER A 99 -8.82 2.13 -11.87
N VAL A 100 -8.54 3.42 -11.99
CA VAL A 100 -7.26 4.00 -11.55
C VAL A 100 -7.18 3.99 -10.03
N HIS A 101 -6.10 3.46 -9.46
CA HIS A 101 -6.09 3.16 -8.02
C HIS A 101 -4.97 3.81 -7.23
N ASN A 102 -3.71 3.55 -7.57
CA ASN A 102 -2.57 4.02 -6.79
C ASN A 102 -1.48 4.61 -7.72
N PRO A 103 -1.03 5.86 -7.48
CA PRO A 103 0.12 6.44 -8.15
C PRO A 103 1.40 6.23 -7.32
N MET A 104 2.54 6.05 -7.98
CA MET A 104 3.88 6.16 -7.39
C MET A 104 4.85 6.77 -8.37
N LEU A 105 5.80 7.59 -7.89
CA LEU A 105 6.87 8.13 -8.73
C LEU A 105 8.03 7.14 -8.83
N ASP A 106 8.65 7.08 -10.00
CA ASP A 106 9.94 6.40 -10.18
C ASP A 106 11.13 7.34 -9.98
N GLN A 107 12.34 6.81 -10.08
CA GLN A 107 13.59 7.54 -9.88
C GLN A 107 13.83 8.66 -10.91
N LYS A 108 13.05 8.70 -12.00
CA LYS A 108 13.09 9.74 -13.03
C LYS A 108 11.97 10.77 -12.85
N GLY A 109 11.14 10.63 -11.82
CA GLY A 109 9.98 11.50 -11.57
C GLY A 109 8.77 11.18 -12.44
N ARG A 110 8.73 10.02 -13.12
CA ARG A 110 7.55 9.59 -13.89
C ARG A 110 6.51 8.98 -12.95
N VAL A 111 5.24 9.21 -13.24
CA VAL A 111 4.12 8.78 -12.39
C VAL A 111 3.53 7.48 -12.95
N TRP A 112 3.63 6.41 -12.18
CA TRP A 112 3.09 5.09 -12.54
C TRP A 112 1.79 4.85 -11.80
N MET A 113 0.77 4.38 -12.51
CA MET A 113 -0.61 4.25 -12.03
C MET A 113 -1.16 2.86 -12.31
N THR A 114 -1.79 2.27 -11.30
CA THR A 114 -2.44 0.95 -11.37
C THR A 114 -3.90 1.02 -11.79
N MET A 115 -4.41 -0.09 -12.34
CA MET A 115 -5.79 -0.25 -12.78
C MET A 115 -6.44 -1.51 -12.18
N LEU A 116 -7.61 -1.39 -11.53
CA LEU A 116 -8.37 -2.50 -10.92
C LEU A 116 -9.12 -3.38 -11.94
N GLY A 117 -8.97 -3.13 -13.24
CA GLY A 117 -9.70 -3.84 -14.29
C GLY A 117 -8.94 -3.88 -15.61
N GLY A 118 -9.42 -4.73 -16.51
CA GLY A 118 -8.92 -4.81 -17.87
C GLY A 118 -9.87 -4.21 -18.90
N GLU A 119 -9.36 -3.99 -20.10
CA GLU A 119 -10.07 -3.44 -21.25
C GLU A 119 -9.69 -4.20 -22.53
N GLY A 120 -10.54 -4.13 -23.57
CA GLY A 120 -10.26 -4.76 -24.86
C GLY A 120 -10.28 -6.28 -24.81
N ALA A 121 -9.78 -6.92 -25.86
CA ALA A 121 -9.64 -8.37 -25.92
C ALA A 121 -8.52 -8.86 -24.99
N SER A 122 -8.64 -10.08 -24.46
CA SER A 122 -7.56 -10.74 -23.69
C SER A 122 -6.25 -10.82 -24.48
N TRP A 123 -5.13 -10.59 -23.81
CA TRP A 123 -3.80 -10.68 -24.41
C TRP A 123 -3.29 -12.12 -24.36
N GLU A 124 -3.18 -12.76 -25.53
CA GLU A 124 -2.82 -14.19 -25.66
C GLU A 124 -1.48 -14.57 -25.00
N VAL A 125 -0.55 -13.62 -24.88
CA VAL A 125 0.76 -13.82 -24.21
C VAL A 125 0.60 -14.32 -22.76
N CYS A 126 -0.50 -13.99 -22.09
CA CYS A 126 -0.76 -14.41 -20.72
C CYS A 126 -1.06 -15.91 -20.58
N GLU A 127 -1.29 -16.60 -21.70
CA GLU A 127 -1.57 -18.04 -21.78
C GLU A 127 -0.62 -18.79 -22.73
N ASP A 128 0.16 -18.10 -23.58
CA ASP A 128 1.07 -18.73 -24.54
C ASP A 128 2.23 -19.45 -23.82
N PRO A 129 2.36 -20.79 -23.92
CA PRO A 129 3.45 -21.55 -23.30
C PRO A 129 4.85 -21.22 -23.84
N LYS A 130 4.99 -20.38 -24.87
CA LYS A 130 6.29 -19.82 -25.27
C LYS A 130 6.79 -18.76 -24.29
N ASN A 131 5.87 -18.05 -23.62
CA ASN A 131 6.24 -17.15 -22.55
C ASN A 131 6.56 -17.98 -21.30
N LYS A 132 7.78 -17.86 -20.77
CA LYS A 132 8.24 -18.71 -19.65
C LYS A 132 7.34 -18.60 -18.41
N TYR A 133 6.72 -17.45 -18.17
CA TYR A 133 5.85 -17.24 -17.02
C TYR A 133 4.48 -17.88 -17.25
N ALA A 134 3.90 -17.72 -18.44
CA ALA A 134 2.65 -18.39 -18.80
C ALA A 134 2.81 -19.91 -18.92
N ASN A 135 3.96 -20.41 -19.39
CA ASN A 135 4.27 -21.84 -19.38
C ASN A 135 4.25 -22.43 -17.96
N TYR A 136 4.73 -21.65 -16.98
CA TYR A 136 4.77 -22.07 -15.58
C TYR A 136 3.40 -21.91 -14.90
N TYR A 137 2.76 -20.77 -15.11
CA TYR A 137 1.47 -20.42 -14.55
C TYR A 137 0.72 -19.45 -15.49
N PRO A 138 -0.14 -19.96 -16.40
CA PRO A 138 -1.05 -19.15 -17.20
C PRO A 138 -1.90 -18.26 -16.29
N ASN A 139 -1.97 -16.97 -16.60
CA ASN A 139 -2.71 -16.00 -15.81
C ASN A 139 -3.58 -15.13 -16.74
N PRO A 140 -4.62 -15.70 -17.38
CA PRO A 140 -5.59 -14.89 -18.09
C PRO A 140 -6.42 -14.06 -17.11
N ASN A 141 -6.92 -12.91 -17.57
CA ASN A 141 -7.93 -12.20 -16.82
C ASN A 141 -9.25 -12.98 -16.87
N PRO A 142 -9.90 -13.30 -15.73
CA PRO A 142 -11.18 -13.99 -15.73
C PRO A 142 -12.31 -13.24 -16.46
N ALA A 143 -12.18 -11.91 -16.61
CA ALA A 143 -13.12 -11.09 -17.37
C ALA A 143 -12.86 -11.12 -18.90
N GLU A 144 -11.89 -11.91 -19.37
CA GLU A 144 -11.50 -12.02 -20.78
C GLU A 144 -11.03 -10.70 -21.43
N THR A 145 -10.51 -9.77 -20.62
CA THR A 145 -9.97 -8.47 -21.07
C THR A 145 -8.49 -8.29 -20.71
N THR A 146 -7.77 -7.43 -21.43
CA THR A 146 -6.36 -7.17 -21.11
C THR A 146 -6.21 -6.27 -19.89
N ARG A 147 -5.45 -6.73 -18.90
CA ARG A 147 -5.06 -5.94 -17.72
C ARG A 147 -3.96 -4.95 -18.11
N ARG A 148 -3.87 -3.82 -17.42
CA ARG A 148 -2.99 -2.72 -17.84
C ARG A 148 -2.50 -1.86 -16.67
N ILE A 149 -1.43 -1.12 -16.92
CA ILE A 149 -0.96 -0.01 -16.09
C ILE A 149 -0.80 1.24 -16.96
N SER A 150 -0.63 2.41 -16.35
CA SER A 150 -0.35 3.66 -17.06
C SER A 150 0.85 4.38 -16.47
N MET A 151 1.66 5.00 -17.32
CA MET A 151 2.82 5.79 -16.94
C MET A 151 2.68 7.18 -17.55
N TYR A 152 2.58 8.21 -16.71
CA TYR A 152 2.64 9.61 -17.10
C TYR A 152 4.06 10.13 -16.96
N ASP A 153 4.54 10.80 -18.00
CA ASP A 153 5.84 11.44 -18.02
C ASP A 153 5.65 12.97 -17.93
N PRO A 154 6.00 13.63 -16.81
CA PRO A 154 5.79 15.06 -16.64
C PRO A 154 6.60 15.94 -17.62
N GLU A 155 7.72 15.45 -18.15
CA GLU A 155 8.57 16.19 -19.09
C GLU A 155 7.89 16.28 -20.46
N THR A 156 7.31 15.18 -20.92
CA THR A 156 6.64 15.10 -22.23
C THR A 156 5.14 15.34 -22.16
N LYS A 157 4.55 15.27 -20.97
CA LYS A 157 3.11 15.27 -20.70
C LYS A 157 2.34 14.12 -21.36
N GLU A 158 3.02 13.03 -21.69
CA GLU A 158 2.40 11.87 -22.34
C GLU A 158 2.03 10.79 -21.33
N ILE A 159 0.88 10.13 -21.55
CA ILE A 159 0.52 8.89 -20.84
C ILE A 159 0.77 7.69 -21.77
N LYS A 160 1.56 6.72 -21.30
CA LYS A 160 1.72 5.42 -21.94
C LYS A 160 0.88 4.37 -21.21
N VAL A 161 0.06 3.63 -21.95
CA VAL A 161 -0.69 2.47 -21.45
C VAL A 161 0.10 1.21 -21.76
N ILE A 162 0.31 0.35 -20.75
CA ILE A 162 1.17 -0.83 -20.87
C ILE A 162 0.33 -2.07 -20.50
N PRO A 163 0.15 -3.04 -21.40
CA PRO A 163 -0.56 -4.28 -21.09
C PRO A 163 0.26 -5.14 -20.13
N VAL A 164 -0.43 -5.84 -19.22
CA VAL A 164 0.17 -6.76 -18.25
C VAL A 164 -0.68 -8.03 -18.12
N CYS A 165 -0.06 -9.10 -17.60
CA CYS A 165 -0.71 -10.40 -17.39
C CYS A 165 -1.11 -10.68 -15.95
N PHE A 166 -1.21 -9.65 -15.10
CA PHE A 166 -1.54 -9.76 -13.69
C PHE A 166 -2.42 -8.58 -13.26
N GLY A 167 -3.21 -8.78 -12.20
CA GLY A 167 -4.01 -7.74 -11.58
C GLY A 167 -3.11 -6.70 -10.91
N THR A 168 -3.59 -5.46 -10.82
CA THR A 168 -2.86 -4.37 -10.17
C THR A 168 -3.75 -3.65 -9.17
N HIS A 169 -3.18 -3.25 -8.04
CA HIS A 169 -3.86 -2.49 -7.00
C HIS A 169 -2.90 -1.47 -6.40
N HIS A 170 -2.11 -1.79 -5.36
CA HIS A 170 -1.01 -0.93 -4.93
C HIS A 170 0.27 -1.25 -5.72
N ILE A 171 1.15 -0.26 -5.86
CA ILE A 171 2.40 -0.35 -6.62
C ILE A 171 3.56 0.10 -5.72
N ASN A 172 4.73 -0.54 -5.85
CA ASN A 172 5.94 -0.11 -5.15
C ASN A 172 7.21 -0.53 -5.89
N TRP A 173 8.32 0.10 -5.54
CA TRP A 173 9.60 -0.04 -6.25
C TRP A 173 10.58 -0.94 -5.51
N MET A 174 11.24 -1.80 -6.28
CA MET A 174 12.38 -2.56 -5.77
C MET A 174 13.61 -1.65 -5.64
N TYR A 175 14.48 -1.99 -4.69
CA TYR A 175 15.81 -1.41 -4.51
C TYR A 175 16.84 -2.18 -5.34
N ASP A 176 16.49 -2.51 -6.59
CA ASP A 176 17.34 -3.21 -7.55
C ASP A 176 17.85 -2.26 -8.65
N ASP A 177 18.91 -2.66 -9.35
CA ASP A 177 19.54 -1.84 -10.40
C ASP A 177 18.61 -1.64 -11.63
N ASP A 178 17.66 -2.55 -11.82
CA ASP A 178 16.71 -2.52 -12.92
C ASP A 178 15.52 -1.58 -12.68
N ASN A 179 15.40 -1.02 -11.48
CA ASN A 179 14.24 -0.24 -11.04
C ASN A 179 12.94 -0.99 -11.31
N THR A 180 12.89 -2.25 -10.89
CA THR A 180 11.71 -3.09 -11.06
C THR A 180 10.55 -2.52 -10.25
N VAL A 181 9.38 -2.41 -10.88
CA VAL A 181 8.14 -2.04 -10.22
C VAL A 181 7.27 -3.27 -9.97
N VAL A 182 6.72 -3.41 -8.77
CA VAL A 182 5.95 -4.57 -8.32
C VAL A 182 4.53 -4.15 -7.97
N PHE A 183 3.58 -5.05 -8.18
CA PHE A 183 2.15 -4.78 -8.04
C PHE A 183 1.47 -5.75 -7.08
N SER A 184 0.48 -5.26 -6.33
CA SER A 184 -0.49 -6.08 -5.60
C SER A 184 -1.80 -6.21 -6.40
N GLY A 185 -2.84 -6.84 -5.82
CA GLY A 185 -4.17 -6.90 -6.41
C GLY A 185 -4.53 -8.18 -7.17
N ASP A 186 -3.55 -8.95 -7.63
CA ASP A 186 -3.80 -10.26 -8.24
C ASP A 186 -3.91 -11.34 -7.14
N THR A 187 -5.07 -11.99 -7.06
CA THR A 187 -5.32 -13.01 -6.01
C THR A 187 -4.51 -14.28 -6.21
N GLN A 188 -3.87 -14.43 -7.37
CA GLN A 188 -3.19 -15.63 -7.78
C GLN A 188 -1.67 -15.47 -7.85
N ALA A 189 -1.17 -14.31 -8.25
CA ALA A 189 0.26 -14.12 -8.51
C ALA A 189 0.76 -12.77 -8.05
N VAL A 190 2.07 -12.65 -7.83
CA VAL A 190 2.76 -11.36 -7.81
C VAL A 190 3.26 -11.05 -9.20
N GLY A 191 2.95 -9.85 -9.68
CA GLY A 191 3.42 -9.33 -10.95
C GLY A 191 4.40 -8.17 -10.80
N TRP A 192 5.30 -8.02 -11.77
CA TRP A 192 6.24 -6.91 -11.84
C TRP A 192 6.54 -6.51 -13.28
N LEU A 193 7.12 -5.31 -13.44
CA LEU A 193 7.65 -4.78 -14.69
C LEU A 193 9.08 -4.25 -14.47
N ASN A 194 10.01 -4.68 -15.31
CA ASN A 194 11.38 -4.18 -15.35
C ASN A 194 11.41 -2.88 -16.16
N THR A 195 11.59 -1.74 -15.49
CA THR A 195 11.48 -0.44 -16.17
C THR A 195 12.66 -0.14 -17.07
N ARG A 196 13.85 -0.68 -16.79
CA ARG A 196 15.00 -0.59 -17.70
C ARG A 196 14.70 -1.27 -19.04
N VAL A 197 14.19 -2.51 -19.02
CA VAL A 197 13.82 -3.24 -20.25
C VAL A 197 12.69 -2.51 -21.00
N TRP A 198 11.70 -1.99 -20.29
CA TRP A 198 10.65 -1.17 -20.89
C TRP A 198 11.22 0.09 -21.55
N ASP A 199 12.17 0.76 -20.89
CA ASP A 199 12.79 1.95 -21.43
C ASP A 199 13.63 1.70 -22.67
N GLU A 200 14.35 0.58 -22.71
CA GLU A 200 15.18 0.17 -23.83
C GLU A 200 14.34 -0.32 -25.04
N THR A 201 13.24 -1.04 -24.79
CA THR A 201 12.57 -1.82 -25.84
C THR A 201 11.16 -1.34 -26.18
N LYS A 202 10.48 -0.69 -25.24
CA LYS A 202 9.03 -0.39 -25.30
C LYS A 202 8.16 -1.64 -25.59
N ASP A 203 8.67 -2.81 -25.21
CA ASP A 203 8.04 -4.11 -25.39
C ASP A 203 7.52 -4.61 -24.04
N ALA A 204 6.19 -4.61 -23.87
CA ALA A 204 5.55 -5.01 -22.63
C ALA A 204 5.82 -6.48 -22.28
N GLU A 205 5.76 -7.39 -23.26
CA GLU A 205 5.95 -8.83 -23.01
C GLU A 205 7.35 -9.13 -22.47
N LYS A 206 8.37 -8.45 -23.02
CA LYS A 206 9.75 -8.60 -22.54
C LYS A 206 9.99 -7.98 -21.17
N SER A 207 9.18 -7.00 -20.79
CA SER A 207 9.40 -6.20 -19.58
C SER A 207 8.69 -6.79 -18.35
N ILE A 208 7.66 -7.62 -18.53
CA ILE A 208 6.86 -8.15 -17.43
C ILE A 208 7.31 -9.53 -16.95
N GLY A 209 6.98 -9.84 -15.70
CA GLY A 209 7.06 -11.19 -15.15
C GLY A 209 6.09 -11.39 -14.00
N TRP A 210 5.80 -12.65 -13.67
CA TRP A 210 4.96 -12.97 -12.52
C TRP A 210 5.30 -14.32 -11.89
N CYS A 211 4.93 -14.48 -10.62
CA CYS A 211 5.05 -15.73 -9.88
C CYS A 211 3.77 -16.06 -9.12
N PRO A 212 3.28 -17.31 -9.17
CA PRO A 212 2.20 -17.75 -8.30
C PRO A 212 2.67 -17.79 -6.84
N PHE A 213 1.74 -17.60 -5.89
CA PHE A 213 2.02 -17.78 -4.46
C PHE A 213 2.10 -19.28 -4.11
N VAL A 214 3.31 -19.79 -3.94
CA VAL A 214 3.55 -21.21 -3.64
C VAL A 214 4.59 -21.32 -2.53
N ILE A 215 4.21 -22.03 -1.47
CA ILE A 215 5.07 -22.36 -0.34
C ILE A 215 5.78 -23.68 -0.66
N ASP A 216 7.11 -23.69 -0.56
CA ASP A 216 7.98 -24.88 -0.68
C ASP A 216 7.80 -25.82 0.53
N THR A 217 6.62 -26.42 0.60
CA THR A 217 6.20 -27.25 1.72
C THR A 217 7.03 -28.54 1.79
N ASN A 218 7.57 -29.00 0.66
CA ASN A 218 8.42 -30.18 0.60
C ASN A 218 9.88 -29.88 1.02
N GLY A 219 10.30 -28.62 0.96
CA GLY A 219 11.59 -28.11 1.43
C GLY A 219 12.76 -28.36 0.49
N ASP A 220 12.54 -28.55 -0.82
CA ASP A 220 13.58 -28.85 -1.79
C ASP A 220 14.26 -27.60 -2.41
N GLY A 221 13.78 -26.40 -2.04
CA GLY A 221 14.35 -25.12 -2.40
C GLY A 221 13.88 -24.56 -3.75
N LYS A 222 12.88 -25.17 -4.39
CA LYS A 222 12.29 -24.70 -5.65
C LYS A 222 10.79 -24.99 -5.65
N ILE A 223 10.06 -24.34 -6.55
CA ILE A 223 8.68 -24.75 -6.81
C ILE A 223 8.69 -25.88 -7.85
N ASP A 224 7.85 -26.90 -7.69
CA ASP A 224 7.64 -27.93 -8.72
C ASP A 224 7.03 -27.29 -9.97
N SER A 225 7.72 -27.43 -11.11
CA SER A 225 7.24 -26.95 -12.41
C SER A 225 5.90 -27.55 -12.87
N ASN A 226 5.53 -28.73 -12.36
CA ASN A 226 4.24 -29.35 -12.63
C ASN A 226 3.24 -29.02 -11.52
N ARG A 227 2.41 -28.01 -11.75
CA ARG A 227 1.36 -27.58 -10.82
C ARG A 227 0.34 -28.66 -10.42
N GLU A 228 0.23 -29.76 -11.16
CA GLU A 228 -0.60 -30.92 -10.75
C GLU A 228 -0.02 -31.67 -9.55
N ASN A 229 1.26 -31.45 -9.24
CA ASN A 229 1.92 -31.99 -8.06
C ASN A 229 1.80 -31.10 -6.82
N TRP A 230 1.09 -29.96 -6.89
CA TRP A 230 0.90 -29.09 -5.73
C TRP A 230 -0.28 -29.52 -4.87
N ASN A 231 -0.24 -29.22 -3.58
CA ASN A 231 -1.42 -29.09 -2.74
C ASN A 231 -2.21 -27.88 -3.24
N LYS A 232 -3.50 -28.09 -3.52
CA LYS A 232 -4.44 -27.08 -4.01
C LYS A 232 -5.58 -26.94 -3.00
N PRO A 233 -5.37 -26.24 -1.87
CA PRO A 233 -6.41 -26.10 -0.85
C PRO A 233 -7.60 -25.30 -1.39
N ASP A 234 -8.81 -25.72 -1.02
CA ASP A 234 -10.03 -24.98 -1.35
C ASP A 234 -10.13 -23.71 -0.48
N GLY A 235 -10.25 -22.55 -1.12
CA GLY A 235 -10.40 -21.26 -0.46
C GLY A 235 -9.09 -20.54 -0.15
N ILE A 236 -9.17 -19.55 0.74
CA ILE A 236 -8.09 -18.60 1.04
C ILE A 236 -7.27 -18.98 2.28
N ASN A 237 -7.76 -19.90 3.12
CA ASN A 237 -7.05 -20.31 4.32
C ASN A 237 -5.92 -21.29 3.98
N VAL A 238 -4.75 -21.07 4.58
CA VAL A 238 -3.63 -22.01 4.43
C VAL A 238 -3.88 -23.20 5.35
N VAL A 239 -3.97 -24.40 4.77
CA VAL A 239 -4.24 -25.64 5.49
C VAL A 239 -3.15 -26.67 5.21
N GLN A 240 -2.97 -27.60 6.15
CA GLN A 240 -1.99 -28.68 6.01
C GLN A 240 -2.36 -29.59 4.83
N GLY A 241 -1.45 -29.70 3.86
CA GLY A 241 -1.53 -30.63 2.74
C GLY A 241 -0.57 -31.82 2.86
N ASP A 242 -0.32 -32.51 1.74
CA ASP A 242 0.73 -33.52 1.63
C ASP A 242 2.10 -32.84 1.81
N ALA A 243 2.84 -33.25 2.84
CA ALA A 243 4.15 -32.70 3.18
C ALA A 243 5.23 -32.92 2.11
N LYS A 244 4.97 -33.76 1.08
CA LYS A 244 5.87 -34.01 -0.04
C LYS A 244 5.57 -33.15 -1.28
N LYS A 245 4.58 -32.28 -1.20
CA LYS A 245 4.10 -31.44 -2.29
C LYS A 245 4.16 -29.99 -1.88
N ASP A 246 4.47 -29.10 -2.82
CA ASP A 246 4.38 -27.67 -2.58
C ASP A 246 2.95 -27.24 -2.33
N THR A 247 2.74 -26.16 -1.59
CA THR A 247 1.40 -25.69 -1.23
C THR A 247 1.10 -24.38 -1.92
N ARG A 248 0.10 -24.42 -2.81
CA ARG A 248 -0.49 -23.23 -3.40
C ARG A 248 -1.29 -22.48 -2.34
N ILE A 249 -1.11 -21.16 -2.25
CA ILE A 249 -1.97 -20.31 -1.43
C ILE A 249 -2.67 -19.26 -2.29
N SER A 250 -3.87 -18.86 -1.93
CA SER A 250 -4.57 -17.77 -2.61
C SER A 250 -5.10 -16.77 -1.61
N GLY A 251 -5.40 -15.57 -2.09
CA GLY A 251 -5.88 -14.48 -1.26
C GLY A 251 -5.56 -13.16 -1.91
N PHE A 252 -6.25 -12.11 -1.52
CA PHE A 252 -6.06 -10.80 -2.10
C PHE A 252 -4.88 -10.10 -1.41
N PRO A 253 -3.75 -9.88 -2.12
CA PRO A 253 -2.68 -9.05 -1.61
C PRO A 253 -3.11 -7.58 -1.73
N TYR A 254 -3.27 -6.89 -0.61
CA TYR A 254 -3.74 -5.50 -0.58
C TYR A 254 -2.57 -4.53 -0.48
N GLY A 255 -2.13 -4.16 0.73
CA GLY A 255 -0.94 -3.35 0.93
C GLY A 255 0.31 -4.11 0.52
N LEU A 256 1.24 -3.42 -0.14
CA LEU A 256 2.50 -3.95 -0.65
C LEU A 256 3.64 -3.01 -0.31
N ASN A 257 4.77 -3.55 0.12
CA ASN A 257 6.05 -2.84 0.12
C ASN A 257 7.22 -3.80 -0.12
N ILE A 258 8.38 -3.23 -0.42
CA ILE A 258 9.62 -3.97 -0.69
C ILE A 258 10.58 -3.81 0.47
N ASN A 259 11.18 -4.91 0.92
CA ASN A 259 12.22 -4.87 1.92
C ASN A 259 13.51 -4.28 1.31
N PRO A 260 14.01 -3.13 1.81
CA PRO A 260 15.23 -2.51 1.29
C PRO A 260 16.49 -3.35 1.52
N LEU A 261 16.49 -4.31 2.45
CA LEU A 261 17.67 -5.14 2.72
C LEU A 261 17.90 -6.25 1.71
N ASP A 262 16.83 -6.87 1.21
CA ASP A 262 16.92 -8.10 0.42
C ASP A 262 16.02 -8.12 -0.82
N ASN A 263 15.32 -7.02 -1.10
CA ASN A 263 14.38 -6.91 -2.22
C ASN A 263 13.21 -7.92 -2.17
N SER A 264 12.95 -8.55 -1.02
CA SER A 264 11.77 -9.38 -0.85
C SER A 264 10.50 -8.53 -0.83
N ILE A 265 9.44 -9.11 -1.40
CA ILE A 265 8.15 -8.48 -1.61
C ILE A 265 7.25 -8.87 -0.44
N TRP A 266 6.62 -7.90 0.21
CA TRP A 266 5.76 -8.15 1.37
C TRP A 266 4.36 -7.62 1.13
N TYR A 267 3.37 -8.49 1.29
CA TYR A 267 1.97 -8.16 1.19
C TYR A 267 1.24 -8.35 2.50
N ALA A 268 0.34 -7.43 2.80
CA ALA A 268 -0.75 -7.69 3.73
C ALA A 268 -1.83 -8.47 2.98
N LYS A 269 -2.05 -9.73 3.37
CA LYS A 269 -3.12 -10.56 2.83
C LYS A 269 -4.43 -10.14 3.48
N HIS A 270 -5.08 -9.17 2.85
CA HIS A 270 -6.35 -8.64 3.32
C HIS A 270 -7.50 -9.54 2.86
N SER A 271 -8.32 -9.95 3.79
CA SER A 271 -9.63 -10.54 3.56
C SER A 271 -10.47 -10.22 4.78
N PRO A 272 -11.81 -10.10 4.68
CA PRO A 272 -12.70 -10.05 5.85
C PRO A 272 -12.74 -11.40 6.61
N SER A 273 -11.73 -12.25 6.44
CA SER A 273 -11.60 -13.56 7.05
C SER A 273 -10.48 -13.53 8.08
N ILE A 274 -10.67 -14.35 9.12
CA ILE A 274 -9.68 -14.59 10.16
C ILE A 274 -9.22 -16.05 9.96
N PRO A 275 -7.91 -16.32 9.84
CA PRO A 275 -6.79 -15.38 9.98
C PRO A 275 -6.48 -14.49 8.76
N SER A 276 -5.85 -13.37 9.04
CA SER A 276 -5.11 -12.54 8.07
C SER A 276 -3.61 -12.57 8.43
N GLY A 277 -2.74 -12.23 7.49
CA GLY A 277 -1.30 -12.23 7.76
C GLY A 277 -0.48 -11.55 6.68
N LEU A 278 0.83 -11.81 6.72
CA LEU A 278 1.79 -11.36 5.72
C LEU A 278 2.11 -12.47 4.75
N VAL A 279 2.12 -12.15 3.46
CA VAL A 279 2.69 -13.00 2.42
C VAL A 279 4.00 -12.36 2.00
N ARG A 280 5.11 -13.09 2.15
CA ARG A 280 6.42 -12.65 1.69
C ARG A 280 6.81 -13.46 0.47
N ILE A 281 7.30 -12.81 -0.58
CA ILE A 281 7.83 -13.48 -1.77
C ILE A 281 9.26 -13.05 -2.05
N GLU A 282 10.12 -14.03 -2.28
CA GLU A 282 11.41 -13.84 -2.92
C GLU A 282 11.29 -14.28 -4.38
N ARG A 283 11.74 -13.45 -5.34
CA ARG A 283 11.74 -13.82 -6.77
C ARG A 283 12.80 -14.87 -7.11
N GLY A 284 13.93 -14.83 -6.39
CA GLY A 284 15.14 -15.53 -6.77
C GLY A 284 15.69 -15.08 -8.13
N VAL A 285 16.77 -15.72 -8.57
CA VAL A 285 17.48 -15.33 -9.80
C VAL A 285 16.83 -15.85 -11.09
N ASN A 286 16.03 -16.93 -11.01
CA ASN A 286 15.43 -17.62 -12.15
C ASN A 286 13.91 -17.74 -11.99
N ALA A 287 13.24 -16.61 -11.72
CA ALA A 287 11.79 -16.57 -11.68
C ALA A 287 11.16 -17.09 -13.00
N PRO A 288 10.11 -17.93 -12.94
CA PRO A 288 9.34 -18.27 -11.74
C PRO A 288 9.81 -19.51 -10.93
N GLU A 289 10.73 -20.33 -11.45
CA GLU A 289 11.15 -21.59 -10.80
C GLU A 289 11.73 -21.39 -9.39
N THR A 290 12.44 -20.28 -9.19
CA THR A 290 13.06 -19.91 -7.90
C THR A 290 12.22 -18.97 -7.05
N CYS A 291 10.97 -18.69 -7.43
CA CYS A 291 10.10 -17.86 -6.61
C CYS A 291 9.71 -18.60 -5.34
N MET A 292 9.81 -17.98 -4.17
CA MET A 292 9.52 -18.63 -2.90
C MET A 292 8.55 -17.80 -2.08
N THR A 293 7.46 -18.41 -1.64
CA THR A 293 6.44 -17.75 -0.82
C THR A 293 6.51 -18.23 0.62
N GLU A 294 6.41 -17.29 1.54
CA GLU A 294 6.22 -17.54 2.96
C GLU A 294 4.92 -16.88 3.41
N TYR A 295 4.31 -17.45 4.44
CA TYR A 295 3.09 -16.92 5.04
C TYR A 295 3.24 -16.84 6.55
N TRP A 296 2.91 -15.67 7.11
CA TRP A 296 3.15 -15.31 8.51
C TRP A 296 1.88 -14.73 9.10
N GLU A 297 1.34 -15.39 10.12
CA GLU A 297 0.13 -14.96 10.81
C GLU A 297 0.46 -14.46 12.20
N PRO A 298 -0.31 -13.50 12.74
CA PRO A 298 -0.30 -13.21 14.16
C PRO A 298 -0.51 -14.49 14.99
N PRO A 299 0.08 -14.56 16.21
CA PRO A 299 -0.10 -15.71 17.09
C PRO A 299 -1.58 -16.00 17.35
N LYS A 300 -1.95 -17.28 17.26
CA LYS A 300 -3.25 -17.78 17.69
C LYS A 300 -3.24 -18.02 19.20
N ASN A 301 -4.24 -17.48 19.89
CA ASN A 301 -4.45 -17.63 21.32
C ASN A 301 -5.11 -18.99 21.64
N ASP A 302 -5.04 -19.40 22.92
CA ASP A 302 -5.59 -20.68 23.40
C ASP A 302 -7.10 -20.82 23.19
N ASP A 303 -7.83 -19.71 23.21
CA ASP A 303 -9.28 -19.65 22.97
C ASP A 303 -9.66 -19.70 21.48
N GLY A 304 -8.66 -19.77 20.60
CA GLY A 304 -8.82 -19.82 19.15
C GLY A 304 -8.90 -18.47 18.45
N THR A 305 -8.84 -17.36 19.20
CA THR A 305 -8.71 -16.00 18.65
C THR A 305 -7.27 -15.72 18.19
N TYR A 306 -7.04 -14.56 17.58
CA TYR A 306 -5.71 -14.14 17.13
C TYR A 306 -5.31 -12.84 17.85
N ALA A 307 -4.03 -12.69 18.16
CA ALA A 307 -3.49 -11.50 18.83
C ALA A 307 -3.74 -10.19 18.06
N ALA A 308 -3.84 -10.29 16.73
CA ALA A 308 -4.30 -9.22 15.85
C ALA A 308 -4.94 -9.83 14.59
N TYR A 309 -5.80 -9.08 13.90
CA TYR A 309 -6.52 -9.57 12.72
C TYR A 309 -6.89 -8.44 11.75
N ASN A 310 -7.27 -8.81 10.52
CA ASN A 310 -7.47 -7.89 9.39
C ASN A 310 -6.21 -7.07 9.03
N ALA A 311 -5.08 -7.75 8.77
CA ALA A 311 -3.90 -7.13 8.19
C ALA A 311 -4.26 -6.44 6.87
N ARG A 312 -3.93 -5.16 6.75
CA ARG A 312 -4.30 -4.36 5.58
C ARG A 312 -3.13 -3.62 4.95
N GLY A 313 -2.35 -2.92 5.75
CA GLY A 313 -1.09 -2.29 5.32
C GLY A 313 0.11 -3.06 5.83
N VAL A 314 1.16 -3.16 5.02
CA VAL A 314 2.50 -3.59 5.47
C VAL A 314 3.54 -2.67 4.86
N ASP A 315 4.55 -2.33 5.64
CA ASP A 315 5.75 -1.66 5.15
C ASP A 315 7.00 -2.15 5.86
N MET A 316 8.15 -1.95 5.23
CA MET A 316 9.43 -2.50 5.67
C MET A 316 10.36 -1.37 6.11
N ASP A 317 11.01 -1.56 7.25
CA ASP A 317 12.08 -0.66 7.66
C ASP A 317 13.45 -1.06 7.09
N SER A 318 14.45 -0.21 7.28
CA SER A 318 15.81 -0.46 6.79
C SER A 318 16.54 -1.61 7.48
N ASN A 319 15.95 -2.21 8.53
CA ASN A 319 16.47 -3.36 9.24
C ASN A 319 15.74 -4.66 8.83
N GLY A 320 14.81 -4.60 7.87
CA GLY A 320 14.04 -5.74 7.41
C GLY A 320 12.92 -6.15 8.36
N ILE A 321 12.48 -5.25 9.25
CA ILE A 321 11.31 -5.44 10.09
C ILE A 321 10.07 -5.05 9.31
N ALA A 322 9.05 -5.90 9.35
CA ALA A 322 7.74 -5.60 8.79
C ALA A 322 6.86 -4.91 9.82
N TRP A 323 6.28 -3.77 9.44
CA TRP A 323 5.33 -2.99 10.23
C TRP A 323 3.94 -3.09 9.59
N VAL A 324 2.94 -3.50 10.37
CA VAL A 324 1.65 -3.96 9.84
C VAL A 324 0.49 -3.25 10.53
N ALA A 325 -0.41 -2.65 9.75
CA ALA A 325 -1.66 -2.09 10.26
C ALA A 325 -2.73 -3.19 10.31
N PHE A 326 -3.28 -3.43 11.49
CA PHE A 326 -4.36 -4.39 11.71
C PHE A 326 -5.70 -3.68 11.98
N GLY A 327 -6.78 -4.20 11.40
CA GLY A 327 -8.13 -3.72 11.67
C GLY A 327 -8.59 -3.91 13.12
N SER A 328 -7.96 -4.83 13.86
CA SER A 328 -8.13 -4.98 15.31
C SER A 328 -7.57 -3.80 16.14
N GLY A 329 -6.91 -2.83 15.50
CA GLY A 329 -6.50 -1.55 16.10
C GLY A 329 -5.04 -1.49 16.55
N GLN A 330 -4.23 -2.50 16.24
CA GLN A 330 -2.81 -2.55 16.56
C GLN A 330 -1.92 -2.22 15.35
N LEU A 331 -0.77 -1.61 15.65
CA LEU A 331 0.43 -1.73 14.83
C LEU A 331 1.17 -3.00 15.24
N GLY A 332 1.35 -3.93 14.31
CA GLY A 332 2.21 -5.10 14.50
C GLY A 332 3.62 -4.83 13.99
N LYS A 333 4.61 -5.29 14.76
CA LYS A 333 6.01 -5.42 14.37
C LYS A 333 6.32 -6.90 14.17
N PHE A 334 6.86 -7.26 13.02
CA PHE A 334 7.28 -8.64 12.72
C PHE A 334 8.75 -8.70 12.32
N ASP A 335 9.54 -9.42 13.12
CA ASP A 335 10.96 -9.67 12.88
C ASP A 335 11.18 -11.12 12.40
N ARG A 336 11.34 -11.27 11.08
CA ARG A 336 11.61 -12.58 10.45
C ARG A 336 12.93 -13.21 10.91
N SER A 337 13.89 -12.42 11.41
CA SER A 337 15.19 -12.94 11.86
C SER A 337 15.05 -13.83 13.10
N MET A 338 14.02 -13.57 13.93
CA MET A 338 13.70 -14.36 15.12
C MET A 338 13.12 -15.75 14.79
N CYS A 339 12.62 -15.94 13.56
CA CYS A 339 11.94 -17.17 13.16
C CYS A 339 12.90 -18.33 12.89
N LYS A 340 12.70 -19.44 13.61
CA LYS A 340 13.49 -20.67 13.42
C LYS A 340 13.06 -21.47 12.19
N ILE A 341 11.75 -21.51 11.92
CA ILE A 341 11.16 -22.23 10.79
C ILE A 341 10.71 -21.18 9.77
N LYS A 342 11.29 -21.22 8.58
CA LYS A 342 10.96 -20.32 7.46
C LYS A 342 10.40 -21.05 6.25
N ASN A 343 10.55 -22.38 6.22
CA ASN A 343 10.15 -23.21 5.10
C ASN A 343 9.79 -24.64 5.57
N GLY A 344 9.18 -25.43 4.69
CA GLY A 344 8.81 -26.83 4.91
C GLY A 344 7.40 -27.02 5.47
N PRO A 345 7.04 -28.26 5.88
CA PRO A 345 5.64 -28.65 6.06
C PRO A 345 4.93 -28.06 7.28
N ARG A 346 5.67 -27.32 8.12
CA ARG A 346 5.14 -26.59 9.29
C ARG A 346 5.09 -25.08 9.08
N ALA A 347 5.60 -24.56 7.95
CA ALA A 347 5.65 -23.12 7.66
C ALA A 347 4.33 -22.63 7.02
N LEU A 348 3.22 -22.78 7.75
CA LEU A 348 1.86 -22.55 7.24
C LEU A 348 1.13 -21.35 7.88
N GLY A 349 1.85 -20.42 8.50
CA GLY A 349 1.34 -19.19 9.12
C GLY A 349 1.78 -19.02 10.57
N GLN A 350 1.56 -20.04 11.40
CA GLN A 350 1.72 -19.99 12.86
C GLN A 350 3.13 -20.35 13.38
N GLN A 351 4.12 -20.53 12.50
CA GLN A 351 5.42 -21.09 12.85
C GLN A 351 6.39 -20.15 13.59
N CYS A 352 6.04 -18.87 13.77
CA CYS A 352 6.92 -17.88 14.41
C CYS A 352 6.14 -16.89 15.29
N PRO A 353 5.52 -17.35 16.37
CA PRO A 353 4.89 -16.45 17.32
C PRO A 353 5.92 -15.50 17.98
N GLU A 354 7.17 -15.94 18.14
CA GLU A 354 8.25 -15.15 18.76
C GLU A 354 8.68 -13.92 17.96
N GLY A 355 8.36 -13.86 16.66
CA GLY A 355 8.72 -12.73 15.80
C GLY A 355 7.75 -11.55 15.90
N TRP A 356 6.61 -11.70 16.58
CA TRP A 356 5.56 -10.68 16.64
C TRP A 356 5.61 -9.84 17.92
N THR A 357 5.35 -8.55 17.77
CA THR A 357 5.04 -7.61 18.86
C THR A 357 3.93 -6.68 18.40
N PHE A 358 3.02 -6.29 19.30
CA PHE A 358 1.85 -5.48 18.95
C PHE A 358 1.76 -4.24 19.85
N TYR A 359 1.38 -3.12 19.25
CA TYR A 359 1.21 -1.83 19.91
C TYR A 359 -0.20 -1.32 19.61
N ASP A 360 -1.01 -1.11 20.64
CA ASP A 360 -2.34 -0.53 20.47
C ASP A 360 -2.21 0.92 19.98
N THR A 361 -3.01 1.27 18.98
CA THR A 361 -3.09 2.66 18.51
C THR A 361 -3.86 3.54 19.49
N PRO A 362 -3.48 4.82 19.67
CA PRO A 362 -4.14 5.73 20.62
C PRO A 362 -5.52 6.22 20.14
N GLY A 363 -5.98 5.76 18.98
CA GLY A 363 -7.26 6.11 18.39
C GLY A 363 -8.48 5.67 19.19
N PRO A 364 -9.65 6.25 18.91
CA PRO A 364 -10.88 5.86 19.58
C PRO A 364 -11.29 4.42 19.20
N LYS A 365 -11.93 3.74 20.15
CA LYS A 365 -12.66 2.49 19.92
C LYS A 365 -14.16 2.77 19.88
N VAL A 366 -14.93 1.93 19.19
CA VAL A 366 -16.39 1.97 19.30
C VAL A 366 -16.78 1.69 20.76
N THR A 367 -17.67 2.51 21.32
CA THR A 367 -18.02 2.41 22.76
C THR A 367 -18.50 1.01 23.13
N GLY A 368 -17.88 0.43 24.17
CA GLY A 368 -18.19 -0.92 24.66
C GLY A 368 -17.47 -2.03 23.90
N GLN A 369 -16.47 -1.71 23.08
CA GLN A 369 -15.56 -2.68 22.48
C GLN A 369 -14.17 -2.58 23.12
N GLU A 370 -13.60 -3.76 23.39
CA GLU A 370 -12.24 -3.91 23.94
C GLU A 370 -11.21 -4.02 22.81
N ASP A 371 -11.63 -4.49 21.63
CA ASP A 371 -10.84 -4.63 20.41
C ASP A 371 -11.44 -3.86 19.22
N GLY A 372 -10.63 -3.62 18.19
CA GLY A 372 -11.01 -2.82 17.04
C GLY A 372 -10.73 -1.34 17.23
N SER A 373 -10.22 -0.69 16.18
CA SER A 373 -10.05 0.77 16.12
C SER A 373 -11.12 1.40 15.23
N ALA A 374 -11.64 2.56 15.64
CA ALA A 374 -12.51 3.36 14.81
C ALA A 374 -11.75 4.16 13.75
N ASP A 375 -10.41 4.26 13.82
CA ASP A 375 -9.59 5.01 12.85
C ASP A 375 -9.55 4.35 11.46
N TRP A 376 -9.80 3.05 11.38
CA TRP A 376 -9.75 2.27 10.14
C TRP A 376 -8.44 2.48 9.37
N HIS A 377 -7.33 2.06 9.96
CA HIS A 377 -5.98 2.17 9.38
C HIS A 377 -5.93 1.56 7.98
N TYR A 378 -5.64 2.41 6.99
CA TYR A 378 -5.74 2.06 5.58
C TYR A 378 -4.51 1.29 5.10
N LEU A 379 -3.35 1.86 5.38
CA LEU A 379 -2.02 1.36 5.02
C LEU A 379 -1.06 1.55 6.20
N THR A 380 0.18 1.12 6.00
CA THR A 380 1.33 1.48 6.83
C THR A 380 2.35 2.13 5.91
N TRP A 381 2.99 3.20 6.36
CA TRP A 381 4.10 3.83 5.65
C TRP A 381 5.25 4.12 6.62
N VAL A 382 6.46 3.68 6.32
CA VAL A 382 7.66 3.83 7.15
C VAL A 382 8.52 4.96 6.57
N ASP A 383 8.80 5.96 7.42
CA ASP A 383 9.77 7.01 7.13
C ASP A 383 11.19 6.45 7.23
N LEU A 384 11.70 5.91 6.12
CA LEU A 384 13.06 5.38 6.05
C LEU A 384 14.13 6.47 6.21
N HIS A 385 13.81 7.71 5.86
CA HIS A 385 14.80 8.76 5.60
C HIS A 385 14.77 9.90 6.61
N ASN A 386 13.97 9.79 7.67
CA ASN A 386 13.73 10.87 8.62
C ASN A 386 13.26 12.15 7.89
N ILE A 387 12.31 11.99 6.98
CA ILE A 387 11.69 13.07 6.23
C ILE A 387 11.04 14.04 7.20
N ILE A 388 10.19 13.57 8.12
CA ILE A 388 9.42 14.47 8.99
C ILE A 388 10.18 14.95 10.24
N GLY A 389 11.38 14.44 10.49
CA GLY A 389 12.20 14.83 11.64
C GLY A 389 11.94 14.05 12.93
N LEU A 390 11.20 12.93 12.87
CA LEU A 390 10.90 12.08 14.02
C LEU A 390 11.90 10.93 14.24
N GLY A 391 12.80 10.69 13.29
CA GLY A 391 13.76 9.58 13.31
C GLY A 391 13.73 8.79 12.00
N HIS A 392 14.71 7.90 11.83
CA HIS A 392 14.68 6.90 10.76
C HIS A 392 13.79 5.73 11.16
N ASN A 393 13.21 5.03 10.18
CA ASN A 393 12.39 3.84 10.36
C ASN A 393 11.15 4.07 11.24
N VAL A 394 10.51 5.24 11.11
CA VAL A 394 9.31 5.56 11.87
C VAL A 394 8.08 5.08 11.09
N PRO A 395 7.37 4.03 11.53
CA PRO A 395 6.09 3.64 10.93
C PRO A 395 5.00 4.68 11.25
N ILE A 396 4.20 4.99 10.25
CA ILE A 396 3.12 5.96 10.27
C ILE A 396 1.86 5.31 9.69
N LEU A 397 0.74 5.49 10.38
CA LEU A 397 -0.56 4.94 9.99
C LEU A 397 -1.50 6.07 9.53
N PRO A 398 -1.88 6.12 8.24
CA PRO A 398 -3.05 6.87 7.79
C PRO A 398 -4.35 6.11 8.14
N GLY A 399 -5.27 6.78 8.83
CA GLY A 399 -6.60 6.26 9.15
C GLY A 399 -7.66 6.85 8.22
N SER A 400 -8.41 6.00 7.49
CA SER A 400 -9.48 6.51 6.61
C SER A 400 -10.71 6.97 7.36
N ASN A 401 -10.75 6.81 8.67
CA ASN A 401 -11.78 7.34 9.54
C ASN A 401 -11.15 8.05 10.75
N SER A 402 -9.99 8.69 10.55
CA SER A 402 -9.22 9.36 11.59
C SER A 402 -8.80 10.76 11.17
N ASP A 403 -8.91 11.71 12.10
CA ASP A 403 -8.47 13.09 11.93
C ASP A 403 -6.95 13.29 12.02
N SER A 404 -6.17 12.21 12.00
CA SER A 404 -4.73 12.24 12.22
C SER A 404 -3.94 11.18 11.46
N LEU A 405 -2.64 11.44 11.28
CA LEU A 405 -1.65 10.39 11.03
C LEU A 405 -1.03 9.97 12.37
N LEU A 406 -0.84 8.67 12.58
CA LEU A 406 -0.26 8.14 13.81
C LEU A 406 1.17 7.67 13.56
N ALA A 407 2.16 8.41 14.05
CA ALA A 407 3.57 8.02 13.96
C ALA A 407 3.99 7.29 15.24
N PHE A 408 4.59 6.12 15.12
CA PHE A 408 5.11 5.36 16.26
C PHE A 408 6.63 5.43 16.29
N LEU A 409 7.20 5.87 17.41
CA LEU A 409 8.64 6.01 17.61
C LEU A 409 9.20 4.70 18.20
N PRO A 410 9.85 3.81 17.41
CA PRO A 410 10.17 2.46 17.88
C PRO A 410 11.14 2.44 19.06
N ASP A 411 12.10 3.38 19.10
CA ASP A 411 13.11 3.47 20.17
C ASP A 411 12.52 3.87 21.54
N LYS A 412 11.35 4.51 21.53
CA LYS A 412 10.68 5.01 22.74
C LYS A 412 9.39 4.25 23.07
N GLU A 413 8.88 3.50 22.10
CA GLU A 413 7.54 2.90 22.14
C GLU A 413 6.44 3.93 22.43
N GLU A 414 6.58 5.12 21.84
CA GLU A 414 5.68 6.26 22.02
C GLU A 414 4.97 6.63 20.70
N TRP A 415 3.71 7.03 20.81
CA TRP A 415 2.94 7.57 19.69
C TRP A 415 3.08 9.09 19.62
N VAL A 416 3.19 9.61 18.41
CA VAL A 416 3.06 11.03 18.06
C VAL A 416 1.87 11.18 17.14
N VAL A 417 0.89 11.99 17.54
CA VAL A 417 -0.35 12.18 16.77
C VAL A 417 -0.23 13.43 15.90
N LEU A 418 -0.20 13.25 14.58
CA LEU A 418 -0.19 14.34 13.60
C LEU A 418 -1.64 14.71 13.24
N ARG A 419 -2.28 15.47 14.13
CA ARG A 419 -3.72 15.79 14.02
C ARG A 419 -4.00 17.02 13.15
N ILE A 420 -5.01 16.91 12.29
CA ILE A 420 -5.66 18.03 11.63
C ILE A 420 -6.72 18.61 12.59
N PRO A 421 -6.68 19.91 12.91
CA PRO A 421 -7.57 20.49 13.90
C PRO A 421 -9.01 20.65 13.36
N TYR A 422 -9.99 20.34 14.21
CA TYR A 422 -11.40 20.72 14.02
C TYR A 422 -11.53 22.22 13.66
N PRO A 423 -12.44 22.62 12.74
CA PRO A 423 -13.50 21.81 12.12
C PRO A 423 -13.03 20.92 10.97
N MET A 424 -11.79 21.05 10.51
CA MET A 424 -11.34 20.29 9.36
C MET A 424 -11.33 18.79 9.67
N GLY A 425 -12.11 18.01 8.92
CA GLY A 425 -11.94 16.56 8.88
C GLY A 425 -10.61 16.19 8.22
N PHE A 426 -10.25 14.92 8.35
CA PHE A 426 -9.12 14.31 7.65
C PHE A 426 -9.46 12.82 7.57
N TYR A 427 -9.37 12.24 6.37
CA TYR A 427 -9.81 10.87 6.07
C TYR A 427 -8.78 10.26 5.13
N ALA A 428 -7.58 10.02 5.65
CA ALA A 428 -6.41 9.70 4.85
C ALA A 428 -6.44 8.26 4.31
N ARG A 429 -5.84 8.06 3.14
CA ARG A 429 -5.55 6.74 2.58
C ARG A 429 -4.07 6.64 2.23
N GLY A 430 -3.63 7.49 1.31
CA GLY A 430 -2.24 7.60 0.92
C GLY A 430 -1.42 8.36 1.94
N LEU A 431 -0.14 8.04 1.97
CA LEU A 431 0.88 8.81 2.66
C LEU A 431 2.17 8.69 1.87
N ASP A 432 2.78 9.84 1.58
CA ASP A 432 4.10 9.92 0.98
C ASP A 432 4.94 11.02 1.64
N GLY A 433 6.23 11.06 1.36
CA GLY A 433 7.14 12.04 1.93
C GLY A 433 8.11 12.59 0.91
N ARG A 434 8.49 13.86 1.07
CA ARG A 434 9.43 14.54 0.17
C ARG A 434 10.39 15.45 0.92
N ILE A 435 11.64 15.49 0.44
CA ILE A 435 12.68 16.42 0.87
C ILE A 435 12.95 17.37 -0.30
N ASP A 436 12.37 18.56 -0.22
CA ASP A 436 12.56 19.64 -1.19
C ASP A 436 13.95 20.29 -1.06
N ASP A 437 14.41 20.54 0.17
CA ASP A 437 15.76 21.04 0.45
C ASP A 437 16.24 20.58 1.83
N ALA A 438 17.19 19.65 1.84
CA ALA A 438 17.79 19.13 3.07
C ALA A 438 18.50 20.23 3.91
N LYS A 439 18.92 21.35 3.30
CA LYS A 439 19.59 22.47 3.97
C LYS A 439 18.61 23.50 4.54
N ALA A 440 17.35 23.49 4.12
CA ALA A 440 16.30 24.36 4.66
C ALA A 440 15.74 23.90 6.02
N GLY A 441 16.32 22.84 6.61
CA GLY A 441 15.87 22.27 7.88
C GLY A 441 14.47 21.68 7.75
N TRP A 442 13.60 21.96 8.73
CA TRP A 442 12.23 21.44 8.74
C TRP A 442 11.36 21.96 7.59
N LYS A 443 11.69 23.12 7.01
CA LYS A 443 10.90 23.73 5.93
C LYS A 443 11.04 23.05 4.58
N GLY A 444 12.19 22.44 4.32
CA GLY A 444 12.47 21.74 3.07
C GLY A 444 12.08 20.27 3.13
N ARG A 445 11.21 19.87 4.06
CA ARG A 445 10.79 18.49 4.28
C ARG A 445 9.31 18.46 4.58
N GLY A 446 8.59 17.44 4.13
CA GLY A 446 7.19 17.27 4.50
C GLY A 446 6.65 15.90 4.18
N LEU A 447 5.70 15.46 5.00
CA LEU A 447 4.80 14.38 4.66
C LEU A 447 3.60 14.95 3.93
N TRP A 448 3.09 14.19 2.98
CA TRP A 448 1.96 14.56 2.14
C TRP A 448 0.93 13.46 2.22
N SER A 449 -0.34 13.83 2.35
CA SER A 449 -1.43 12.87 2.41
C SER A 449 -2.66 13.45 1.74
N ASN A 450 -3.35 12.63 0.97
CA ASN A 450 -4.63 13.01 0.41
C ASN A 450 -5.74 13.02 1.47
N TYR A 451 -6.67 13.94 1.31
CA TYR A 451 -7.96 13.86 1.95
C TYR A 451 -8.89 13.01 1.07
N ALA A 452 -9.06 11.74 1.46
CA ALA A 452 -9.70 10.70 0.67
C ALA A 452 -11.17 10.42 1.04
N GLU A 453 -11.96 11.49 1.25
CA GLU A 453 -13.41 11.33 1.49
C GLU A 453 -14.16 11.18 0.19
N VAL A 454 -15.00 10.15 0.11
CA VAL A 454 -15.74 9.81 -1.12
C VAL A 454 -16.93 10.77 -1.32
N PRO A 455 -17.87 10.92 -0.36
CA PRO A 455 -18.88 11.96 -0.43
C PRO A 455 -18.31 13.29 0.07
N LEU A 456 -17.57 14.02 -0.77
CA LEU A 456 -16.96 15.31 -0.41
C LEU A 456 -17.96 16.29 0.22
N TRP A 457 -19.24 16.25 -0.16
CA TRP A 457 -20.29 17.12 0.40
C TRP A 457 -20.71 16.79 1.85
N HIS A 458 -20.23 15.70 2.45
CA HIS A 458 -20.40 15.41 3.88
C HIS A 458 -19.33 16.05 4.77
N GLN A 459 -18.47 16.88 4.19
CA GLN A 459 -17.52 17.72 4.92
C GLN A 459 -18.19 19.00 5.46
N GLU A 460 -17.49 19.70 6.35
CA GLU A 460 -17.97 20.92 7.01
C GLU A 460 -18.27 22.09 6.04
N ASP A 461 -17.64 22.09 4.86
CA ASP A 461 -17.90 23.05 3.77
C ASP A 461 -19.12 22.68 2.91
N GLY A 462 -19.63 21.44 3.01
CA GLY A 462 -20.88 21.01 2.39
C GLY A 462 -20.81 20.85 0.86
N PHE A 463 -21.93 21.09 0.17
CA PHE A 463 -21.98 20.95 -1.29
C PHE A 463 -20.97 21.87 -2.01
N GLY A 464 -20.25 21.31 -2.97
CA GLY A 464 -19.18 22.01 -3.68
C GLY A 464 -17.83 21.96 -2.97
N ALA A 465 -17.68 21.14 -1.92
CA ALA A 465 -16.42 20.85 -1.27
C ALA A 465 -15.42 20.20 -2.24
N TYR A 466 -14.16 20.63 -2.14
CA TYR A 466 -13.08 20.10 -2.97
C TYR A 466 -12.32 19.03 -2.19
N SER A 467 -11.73 18.06 -2.91
CA SER A 467 -10.69 17.23 -2.31
C SER A 467 -9.53 18.11 -1.87
N LYS A 468 -8.73 17.62 -0.92
CA LYS A 468 -7.62 18.36 -0.33
C LYS A 468 -6.34 17.55 -0.37
N MET A 469 -5.24 18.26 -0.58
CA MET A 469 -3.89 17.76 -0.34
C MET A 469 -3.37 18.41 0.94
N VAL A 470 -2.79 17.61 1.83
CA VAL A 470 -2.30 18.06 3.13
C VAL A 470 -0.80 17.82 3.22
N GLN A 471 -0.05 18.86 3.54
CA GLN A 471 1.36 18.75 3.92
C GLN A 471 1.52 18.91 5.43
N PHE A 472 2.21 17.97 6.04
CA PHE A 472 2.66 18.03 7.43
C PHE A 472 4.15 18.33 7.48
N GLN A 473 4.52 19.26 8.37
CA GLN A 473 5.91 19.53 8.74
C GLN A 473 6.01 19.63 10.26
N ILE A 474 7.19 19.38 10.83
CA ILE A 474 7.41 19.49 12.28
C ILE A 474 8.55 20.48 12.55
N ARG A 475 8.22 21.58 13.23
CA ARG A 475 9.22 22.54 13.70
C ARG A 475 10.05 21.93 14.84
N PRO A 476 11.33 22.33 14.99
CA PRO A 476 12.11 21.93 16.16
C PRO A 476 11.54 22.50 17.47
N GLU A 477 10.90 23.66 17.42
CA GLU A 477 10.22 24.30 18.56
C GLU A 477 9.08 25.23 18.08
N PRO A 478 8.11 25.60 18.94
CA PRO A 478 6.89 26.30 18.52
C PRO A 478 7.10 27.66 17.83
N LEU A 479 8.21 28.36 18.11
CA LEU A 479 8.54 29.69 17.63
C LEU A 479 9.47 29.70 16.40
N ALA A 480 9.81 28.53 15.86
CA ALA A 480 10.72 28.42 14.73
C ALA A 480 10.01 28.93 13.47
N HIS A 481 10.67 29.80 12.71
CA HIS A 481 10.07 30.51 11.58
C HIS A 481 10.78 30.29 10.27
#